data_AF-A0A7Y3FXG3-F1
#
_entry.id   AF-A0A7Y3FXG3-F1
#
_cell.length_a   1.000
_cell.length_b   1.000
_cell.length_c   1.000
_cell.angle_alpha   90.00
_cell.angle_beta   90.00
_cell.angle_gamma   90.00
#
_symmetry.space_group_name_H-M   'P 1'
#
loop_
_entity.id
_entity.type
_entity.pdbx_description
1 polymer ?
#
loop_
_entity_poly.entity_id
_entity_poly.type
_entity_poly.pdbx_seq_one_letter_code
_entity_poly.pdbx_strand_id
1 'polypeptide(L)' 'MPDIDQMKEGKKYYTDVPQKNDGFFLKGSNSLDWGMKNRLARIFNPETGRTVMLAVDHGYFQGPTTGLERIDLNIVPLIP' A
#
# COMPACT_ATOMS: atom_id res chain seq x y z
N MET A 1 -37.46 30.93 17.17
CA MET A 1 -36.19 31.60 16.84
C MET A 1 -35.26 30.48 16.42
N PRO A 2 -34.88 30.36 15.14
CA PRO A 2 -34.00 29.27 14.71
C PRO A 2 -32.61 29.55 15.30
N ASP A 3 -31.92 28.51 15.77
CA ASP A 3 -30.59 28.61 16.39
C ASP A 3 -29.56 29.21 15.42
N ILE A 4 -29.39 30.54 15.50
CA ILE A 4 -28.42 31.33 14.72
C ILE A 4 -26.96 30.93 15.02
N ASP A 5 -26.73 30.23 16.13
CA ASP A 5 -25.41 29.78 16.56
C ASP A 5 -24.85 28.64 15.68
N GLN A 6 -25.70 27.84 15.03
CA GLN A 6 -25.25 26.81 14.08
C GLN A 6 -24.92 27.36 12.68
N MET A 7 -25.42 28.55 12.32
CA MET A 7 -25.17 29.16 11.00
C MET A 7 -23.82 29.90 10.92
N LYS A 8 -23.03 29.91 12.00
CA LYS A 8 -21.76 30.67 12.11
C LYS A 8 -20.50 29.83 12.23
N GLU A 9 -20.54 28.52 12.02
CA GLU A 9 -19.29 27.78 11.84
C GLU A 9 -18.79 27.96 10.40
N GLY A 10 -18.22 29.13 10.14
CA GLY A 10 -17.44 29.40 8.93
C GLY A 10 -16.33 28.37 8.74
N LYS A 11 -15.86 28.21 7.49
CA LYS A 11 -14.80 27.25 7.15
C LYS A 11 -13.58 27.46 8.08
N LYS A 12 -13.16 26.39 8.76
CA LYS A 12 -11.98 26.36 9.63
C LYS A 12 -10.76 26.02 8.78
N TYR A 13 -9.84 26.97 8.61
CA TYR A 13 -8.67 26.84 7.74
C TYR A 13 -7.36 26.53 8.48
N TYR A 14 -7.37 26.46 9.82
CA TYR A 14 -6.21 26.09 10.65
C TYR A 14 -4.94 26.91 10.33
N THR A 15 -5.09 28.23 10.23
CA THR A 15 -4.01 29.16 9.81
C THR A 15 -2.80 29.19 10.76
N ASP A 16 -2.97 28.67 11.96
CA ASP A 16 -1.96 28.51 13.01
C ASP A 16 -1.23 27.16 12.94
N VAL A 17 -1.73 26.20 12.15
CA VAL A 17 -1.14 24.86 12.00
C VAL A 17 -0.40 24.77 10.65
N PRO A 18 0.94 24.71 10.63
CA PRO A 18 1.67 24.55 9.39
C PRO A 18 1.43 23.17 8.78
N GLN A 19 1.23 23.12 7.46
CA GLN A 19 1.21 21.86 6.71
C GLN A 19 2.57 21.16 6.83
N LYS A 20 2.55 19.86 7.14
CA LYS A 20 3.75 19.01 7.14
C LYS A 20 3.69 18.02 5.99
N ASN A 21 4.85 17.56 5.54
CA ASN A 21 4.97 16.45 4.61
C ASN A 21 5.83 15.37 5.27
N ASP A 22 5.26 14.17 5.38
CA ASP A 22 5.96 13.04 5.95
C ASP A 22 6.83 12.34 4.90
N GLY A 23 7.97 11.80 5.33
CA GLY A 23 8.82 11.00 4.48
C GLY A 23 8.13 9.69 4.08
N PHE A 24 8.51 9.14 2.93
CA PHE A 24 8.08 7.80 2.56
C PHE A 24 8.83 6.75 3.39
N PHE A 25 8.09 5.83 4.01
CA PHE A 25 8.61 4.87 4.99
C PHE A 25 9.68 3.92 4.44
N LEU A 26 9.63 3.62 3.13
CA LEU A 26 10.48 2.59 2.53
C LEU A 26 11.88 3.11 2.23
N LYS A 27 12.90 2.37 2.69
CA LYS A 27 14.32 2.67 2.51
C LYS A 27 14.65 3.00 1.04
N GLY A 28 15.37 4.09 0.82
CA GLY A 28 15.86 4.51 -0.50
C GLY A 28 14.77 4.99 -1.48
N SER A 29 13.51 5.08 -1.04
CA SER A 29 12.36 5.33 -1.93
C SER A 29 11.72 6.72 -1.73
N ASN A 30 12.37 7.61 -0.98
CA ASN A 30 11.78 8.90 -0.60
C ASN A 30 11.66 9.90 -1.78
N SER A 31 12.55 9.81 -2.77
CA SER A 31 12.58 10.73 -3.93
C SER A 31 11.87 10.18 -5.16
N LEU A 32 11.09 9.12 -5.01
CA LEU A 32 10.29 8.55 -6.09
C LEU A 32 8.97 9.32 -6.26
N ASP A 33 8.44 9.33 -7.47
CA ASP A 33 7.10 9.87 -7.73
C ASP A 33 6.02 9.10 -6.95
N TRP A 34 4.90 9.77 -6.68
CA TRP A 34 3.76 9.19 -5.98
C TRP A 34 3.32 7.86 -6.58
N GLY A 35 3.28 7.74 -7.92
CA GLY A 35 2.87 6.51 -8.58
C GLY A 35 3.77 5.31 -8.28
N MET A 36 5.07 5.54 -8.06
CA MET A 36 6.01 4.48 -7.70
C MET A 36 5.92 4.15 -6.21
N LYS A 37 5.81 5.17 -5.35
CA LYS A 37 5.57 5.00 -3.91
C LYS A 37 4.29 4.19 -3.64
N ASN A 38 3.21 4.47 -4.36
CA ASN A 38 1.95 3.74 -4.23
C ASN A 38 2.08 2.25 -4.62
N ARG A 39 2.84 1.94 -5.67
CA ARG A 39 3.11 0.54 -6.06
C ARG A 39 3.95 -0.19 -5.01
N LEU A 40 4.98 0.47 -4.48
CA LEU A 40 5.83 -0.09 -3.43
C LEU A 40 5.06 -0.35 -2.14
N ALA A 41 4.11 0.52 -1.77
CA ALA A 41 3.26 0.34 -0.60
C ALA A 41 2.29 -0.85 -0.70
N ARG A 42 2.05 -1.39 -1.90
CA ARG A 42 1.31 -2.65 -2.10
C ARG A 42 2.18 -3.90 -1.93
N ILE A 43 3.50 -3.76 -2.07
CA ILE A 43 4.47 -4.84 -1.88
C ILE A 43 4.90 -4.86 -0.41
N PHE A 44 5.31 -3.72 0.13
CA PHE A 44 5.80 -3.56 1.50
C PHE A 44 4.73 -2.92 2.36
N ASN A 45 4.34 -3.58 3.44
CA ASN A 45 3.37 -3.05 4.39
C ASN A 45 3.91 -1.73 5.01
N PRO A 46 3.17 -0.61 4.94
CA PRO A 46 3.63 0.68 5.47
C PRO A 46 3.90 0.73 6.97
N GLU A 47 3.27 -0.12 7.77
CA GLU A 47 3.46 -0.17 9.23
C GLU A 47 4.72 -0.96 9.61
N THR A 48 4.99 -2.06 8.90
CA THR A 48 6.11 -2.96 9.25
C THR A 48 7.35 -2.78 8.37
N GLY A 49 7.20 -2.15 7.20
CA GLY A 49 8.24 -2.02 6.17
C GLY A 49 8.65 -3.35 5.52
N ARG A 50 7.86 -4.43 5.69
CA ARG A 50 8.19 -5.80 5.27
C ARG A 50 7.13 -6.38 4.34
N THR A 51 7.46 -7.52 3.72
CA THR A 51 6.58 -8.26 2.83
C THR A 51 6.74 -9.77 3.02
N VAL A 52 5.67 -10.51 2.75
CA VAL A 52 5.71 -11.96 2.55
C VAL A 52 5.24 -12.18 1.11
N MET A 53 6.12 -12.71 0.27
CA MET A 53 5.87 -12.90 -1.15
C MET A 53 5.89 -14.39 -1.50
N LEU A 54 4.79 -14.89 -2.05
CA LEU A 54 4.70 -16.26 -2.56
C LEU A 54 5.19 -16.29 -4.02
N ALA A 55 6.35 -16.90 -4.26
CA ALA A 55 6.94 -17.02 -5.60
C ALA A 55 6.61 -18.39 -6.22
N VAL A 56 6.08 -18.37 -7.45
CA VAL A 56 5.65 -19.57 -8.20
C VAL A 56 6.14 -19.56 -9.66
N ASP A 57 7.25 -18.89 -9.91
CA ASP A 57 7.84 -18.66 -11.24
C ASP A 57 8.87 -19.74 -11.67
N HIS A 58 9.18 -20.71 -10.80
CA HIS A 58 10.15 -21.79 -11.03
C HIS A 58 10.02 -22.49 -12.39
N GLY A 59 8.79 -22.61 -12.91
CA GLY A 59 8.51 -23.25 -14.18
C GLY A 59 9.07 -22.53 -15.41
N TYR A 60 9.55 -21.28 -15.29
CA TYR A 60 10.10 -20.54 -16.42
C TYR A 60 11.27 -21.27 -17.11
N PHE A 61 12.01 -22.11 -16.38
CA PHE A 61 13.10 -22.94 -16.92
C PHE A 61 13.04 -24.41 -16.53
N GLN A 62 12.31 -24.78 -15.47
CA GLN A 62 12.23 -26.17 -15.00
C GLN A 62 11.03 -26.95 -15.57
N GLY A 63 10.07 -26.27 -16.23
CA GLY A 63 8.79 -26.87 -16.57
C GLY A 63 7.94 -27.16 -15.31
N PRO A 64 7.09 -28.20 -15.31
CA PRO A 64 6.24 -28.54 -14.17
C PRO A 64 7.06 -29.11 -13.00
N THR A 65 7.57 -28.23 -12.13
CA THR A 65 8.31 -28.63 -10.93
C THR A 65 7.36 -29.12 -9.83
N THR A 66 7.89 -29.92 -8.90
CA THR A 66 7.12 -30.55 -7.82
C THR A 66 6.29 -29.52 -7.03
N GLY A 67 4.99 -29.74 -6.93
CA GLY A 67 4.02 -28.87 -6.24
C GLY A 67 3.42 -27.75 -7.10
N LEU A 68 4.02 -27.44 -8.26
CA LEU A 68 3.55 -26.41 -9.21
C LEU A 68 2.98 -27.00 -10.52
N GLU A 69 2.67 -28.30 -10.54
CA GLU A 69 2.13 -28.98 -11.71
C GLU A 69 0.72 -28.48 -12.06
N ARG A 70 -0.04 -28.09 -11.03
CA ARG A 70 -1.42 -27.57 -11.12
C ARG A 70 -1.58 -26.35 -10.23
N ILE A 71 -1.04 -25.21 -10.68
CA ILE A 71 -1.14 -23.91 -9.99
C ILE A 71 -2.60 -23.54 -9.69
N ASP A 72 -3.50 -23.85 -10.64
CA ASP A 72 -4.95 -23.62 -10.54
C ASP A 72 -5.61 -24.35 -9.36
N LEU A 73 -5.01 -25.43 -8.86
CA LEU A 73 -5.52 -26.21 -7.74
C LEU A 73 -4.70 -26.00 -6.46
N ASN A 74 -3.38 -26.07 -6.57
CA ASN A 74 -2.48 -26.12 -5.40
C ASN A 74 -2.13 -24.73 -4.85
N ILE A 75 -2.09 -23.71 -5.71
CA ILE A 75 -1.62 -22.36 -5.33
C ILE A 75 -2.78 -21.42 -5.04
N VAL A 76 -3.89 -21.53 -5.78
CA VAL A 76 -5.07 -20.68 -5.59
C VAL A 76 -5.53 -20.60 -4.12
N PRO A 77 -5.57 -21.71 -3.34
CA PRO A 77 -5.95 -21.66 -1.92
C PRO A 77 -4.98 -20.89 -1.00
N LEU A 78 -3.77 -20.58 -1.47
CA LEU A 78 -2.74 -19.85 -0.71
C LEU A 78 -2.78 -18.33 -0.97
N ILE A 79 -3.59 -17.89 -1.93
CA ILE A 79 -3.74 -16.47 -2.28
C ILE A 79 -4.76 -15.83 -1.32
N PRO A 80 -4.47 -14.64 -0.76
CA PRO A 80 -5.39 -13.91 0.13
C PRO A 80 -6.64 -13.37 -0.57
#